data_AF-A0A2U2I4S3-F1
#
_entry.id   AF-A0A2U2I4S3-F1
#
_cell.length_a   1.000
_cell.length_b   1.000
_cell.length_c   1.000
_cell.angle_alpha   90.00
_cell.angle_beta   90.00
_cell.angle_gamma   90.00
#
_symmetry.space_group_name_H-M   'P 1'
#
loop_
_entity.id
_entity.type
_entity.pdbx_description
1 polymer ?
#
loop_
_entity_poly.entity_id
_entity_poly.type
_entity_poly.pdbx_seq_one_letter_code
_entity_poly.pdbx_strand_id
1 'polypeptide(L)'
;MAKIIISHDGQVLQEVQLSKDRITIGRHPQCDVVIEHRAISAQHAAISTALDEAMIEDLGSTNGTFVNGRRINKQVLADHDRIVLAMIQIEFVAGPVAASKAAAAAMPLGHVEVRSGPHAGKKLPLSKPLTTLGTPGTMVLAISRTPDGYMAAHIDGAVPPGVNGAPLGTQPRKLVDGDLIDLGGTQMAFSCP
;
A
#
# COMPACT_ATOMS: atom_id res chain seq x y z
N MET A 1 14.14 9.13 -3.29
CA MET A 1 12.99 9.83 -3.93
C MET A 1 12.49 8.95 -5.07
N ALA A 2 11.19 8.93 -5.37
CA ALA A 2 10.63 8.10 -6.44
C ALA A 2 10.97 8.66 -7.83
N LYS A 3 11.25 7.80 -8.80
CA LYS A 3 11.61 8.18 -10.17
C LYS A 3 10.85 7.34 -11.19
N ILE A 4 10.76 7.84 -12.41
CA ILE A 4 10.23 7.10 -13.57
C ILE A 4 11.28 7.00 -14.65
N ILE A 5 11.37 5.83 -15.27
CA ILE A 5 12.30 5.53 -16.36
C ILE A 5 11.46 5.30 -17.61
N ILE A 6 11.59 6.20 -18.59
CA ILE A 6 10.85 6.14 -19.84
C ILE A 6 11.74 5.44 -20.86
N SER A 7 11.18 4.42 -21.51
CA SER A 7 11.84 3.60 -22.51
C SER A 7 10.96 3.36 -23.74
N HIS A 8 11.60 3.21 -24.88
CA HIS A 8 10.98 2.90 -26.16
C HIS A 8 11.84 1.89 -26.90
N ASP A 9 11.24 0.79 -27.37
CA ASP A 9 11.95 -0.32 -28.02
C ASP A 9 13.16 -0.84 -27.24
N GLY A 10 13.07 -0.83 -25.90
CA GLY A 10 14.15 -1.27 -25.00
C GLY A 10 15.27 -0.25 -24.79
N GLN A 11 15.21 0.93 -25.42
CA GLN A 11 16.13 2.03 -25.17
C GLN A 11 15.52 3.01 -24.16
N VAL A 12 16.28 3.33 -23.10
CA VAL A 12 15.88 4.37 -22.14
C VAL A 12 15.98 5.72 -22.83
N LEU A 13 14.84 6.40 -22.96
CA LEU A 13 14.76 7.74 -23.53
C LEU A 13 15.08 8.80 -22.47
N GLN A 14 14.51 8.66 -21.27
CA GLN A 14 14.59 9.69 -20.24
C GLN A 14 14.34 9.11 -18.85
N GLU A 15 15.04 9.62 -17.84
CA GLU A 15 14.73 9.40 -16.43
C GLU A 15 14.24 10.70 -15.80
N VAL A 16 13.14 10.63 -15.05
CA VAL A 16 12.54 11.81 -14.40
C VAL A 16 12.32 11.52 -12.92
N GLN A 17 12.83 12.42 -12.08
CA GLN A 17 12.59 12.36 -10.65
C GLN A 17 11.20 12.91 -10.32
N LEU A 18 10.42 12.16 -9.54
CA LEU A 18 9.12 12.61 -9.05
C LEU A 18 9.31 13.52 -7.84
N SER A 19 9.56 14.81 -8.10
CA SER A 19 9.78 15.84 -7.07
C SER A 19 8.63 16.83 -6.88
N LYS A 20 7.61 16.77 -7.77
CA LYS A 20 6.42 17.63 -7.71
C LYS A 20 5.21 16.80 -7.30
N ASP A 21 4.24 17.44 -6.63
CA ASP A 21 2.98 16.81 -6.23
C ASP A 21 2.22 16.19 -7.40
N ARG A 22 2.36 16.76 -8.60
CA ARG A 22 1.77 16.26 -9.83
C ARG A 22 2.73 16.44 -10.99
N ILE A 23 2.91 15.37 -11.75
CA ILE A 23 3.73 15.31 -12.96
C ILE A 23 2.85 14.86 -14.11
N THR A 24 2.79 15.67 -15.15
CA THR A 24 2.01 15.41 -16.35
C THR A 24 2.88 14.79 -17.43
N ILE A 25 2.34 13.77 -18.11
CA ILE A 25 3.02 13.02 -19.16
C ILE A 25 2.19 13.13 -20.43
N GLY A 26 2.82 13.55 -21.52
CA GLY A 26 2.13 13.71 -22.79
C GLY A 26 3.03 14.24 -23.90
N ARG A 27 2.46 14.43 -25.08
CA ARG A 27 3.18 14.98 -26.24
C ARG A 27 3.29 16.51 -26.21
N HIS A 28 2.47 17.19 -25.41
CA HIS A 28 2.44 18.64 -25.39
C HIS A 28 3.66 19.22 -24.65
N PRO A 29 4.31 20.29 -25.15
CA PRO A 29 5.46 20.92 -24.49
C PRO A 29 5.20 21.47 -23.08
N GLN A 30 3.94 21.65 -22.69
CA GLN A 30 3.56 22.07 -21.34
C GLN A 30 3.51 20.92 -20.33
N CYS A 31 3.67 19.66 -20.79
CA CYS A 31 3.77 18.53 -19.86
C CYS A 31 5.14 18.54 -19.17
N ASP A 32 5.19 18.05 -17.94
CA ASP A 32 6.44 17.87 -17.21
C ASP A 32 7.34 16.83 -17.88
N VAL A 33 6.72 15.78 -18.42
CA VAL A 33 7.37 14.75 -19.23
C VAL A 33 6.81 14.82 -20.64
N VAL A 34 7.60 15.39 -21.52
CA VAL A 34 7.26 15.54 -22.94
C VAL A 34 7.77 14.33 -23.69
N ILE A 35 6.86 13.59 -24.31
CA ILE A 35 7.21 12.45 -25.16
C ILE A 35 6.69 12.73 -26.57
N GLU A 36 7.62 13.09 -27.45
CA GLU A 36 7.35 13.49 -28.83
C GLU A 36 7.00 12.29 -29.71
N HIS A 37 5.84 11.69 -29.48
CA HIS A 37 5.41 10.52 -30.23
C HIS A 37 3.94 10.62 -30.64
N ARG A 38 3.64 10.35 -31.92
CA ARG A 38 2.30 10.53 -32.50
C ARG A 38 1.20 9.73 -31.80
N ALA A 39 1.56 8.56 -31.25
CA ALA A 39 0.62 7.71 -30.51
C ALA A 39 0.31 8.19 -29.08
N ILE A 40 0.92 9.30 -28.63
CA ILE A 40 0.73 9.87 -27.31
C ILE A 40 -0.11 11.14 -27.42
N SER A 41 -1.15 11.21 -26.60
CA SER A 41 -2.03 12.37 -26.49
C SER A 41 -1.28 13.60 -25.97
N ALA A 42 -1.81 14.79 -26.24
CA ALA A 42 -1.22 16.06 -25.79
C ALA A 42 -1.00 16.06 -24.26
N GLN A 43 -2.01 15.68 -23.50
CA GLN A 43 -1.96 15.32 -22.09
C GLN A 43 -2.47 13.88 -22.00
N HIS A 44 -1.59 12.92 -21.72
CA HIS A 44 -1.95 11.50 -21.78
C HIS A 44 -2.30 10.96 -20.40
N ALA A 45 -1.40 11.16 -19.45
CA ALA A 45 -1.54 10.70 -18.08
C ALA A 45 -0.93 11.71 -17.12
N ALA A 46 -1.29 11.61 -15.85
CA ALA A 46 -0.61 12.32 -14.78
C ALA A 46 -0.27 11.35 -13.66
N ILE A 47 0.91 11.52 -13.07
CA ILE A 47 1.31 10.87 -11.83
C ILE A 47 1.21 11.92 -10.73
N SER A 48 0.38 11.66 -9.75
CA SER A 48 0.26 12.47 -8.54
C SER A 48 0.97 11.75 -7.41
N THR A 49 1.87 12.43 -6.72
CA THR A 49 2.54 11.94 -5.52
C THR A 49 1.96 12.67 -4.32
N ALA A 50 1.21 11.97 -3.47
CA ALA A 50 0.59 12.53 -2.28
C ALA A 50 0.74 11.56 -1.12
N LEU A 51 1.10 12.08 0.07
CA LEU A 51 1.12 11.31 1.33
C LEU A 51 1.85 9.95 1.20
N ASP A 52 3.05 9.98 0.60
CA ASP A 52 3.90 8.80 0.35
C ASP A 52 3.34 7.75 -0.64
N GLU A 53 2.23 8.05 -1.32
CA GLU A 53 1.67 7.22 -2.39
C GLU A 53 1.81 7.91 -3.75
N ALA A 54 2.23 7.15 -4.77
CA ALA A 54 2.20 7.58 -6.15
C ALA A 54 0.97 7.00 -6.84
N MET A 55 0.24 7.81 -7.57
CA MET A 55 -0.98 7.41 -8.26
C MET A 55 -0.96 7.91 -9.70
N ILE A 56 -1.20 7.02 -10.64
CA ILE A 56 -1.37 7.36 -12.05
C ILE A 56 -2.84 7.55 -12.40
N GLU A 57 -3.12 8.55 -13.22
CA GLU A 57 -4.44 8.87 -13.75
C GLU A 57 -4.34 9.09 -15.27
N ASP A 58 -5.22 8.45 -16.03
CA ASP A 58 -5.40 8.69 -17.45
C ASP A 58 -6.23 9.96 -17.67
N LEU A 59 -5.74 10.87 -18.52
CA LEU A 59 -6.38 12.17 -18.78
C LEU A 59 -7.29 12.15 -20.02
N GLY A 60 -7.88 10.99 -20.34
CA GLY A 60 -8.71 10.82 -21.52
C GLY A 60 -7.87 10.55 -22.77
N SER A 61 -6.83 9.73 -22.63
CA SER A 61 -5.94 9.42 -23.73
C SER A 61 -6.63 8.59 -24.82
N THR A 62 -6.23 8.78 -26.09
CA THR A 62 -6.82 8.02 -27.21
C THR A 62 -6.55 6.51 -27.11
N ASN A 63 -5.34 6.13 -26.71
CA ASN A 63 -4.91 4.72 -26.67
C ASN A 63 -5.10 4.08 -25.29
N GLY A 64 -5.37 4.87 -24.25
CA GLY A 64 -5.45 4.40 -22.87
C GLY A 64 -4.09 4.25 -22.21
N THR A 65 -4.10 4.37 -20.88
CA THR A 65 -2.98 4.06 -20.00
C THR A 65 -3.11 2.62 -19.50
N PHE A 66 -2.01 1.86 -19.53
CA PHE A 66 -1.97 0.50 -19.02
C PHE A 66 -0.95 0.39 -17.89
N VAL A 67 -1.25 -0.35 -16.84
CA VAL A 67 -0.33 -0.69 -15.76
C VAL A 67 -0.31 -2.21 -15.61
N ASN A 68 0.88 -2.81 -15.70
CA ASN A 68 1.08 -4.26 -15.67
C ASN A 68 0.15 -5.03 -16.63
N GLY A 69 -0.06 -4.46 -17.82
CA GLY A 69 -0.90 -5.03 -18.87
C GLY A 69 -2.41 -4.80 -18.71
N ARG A 70 -2.87 -4.12 -17.66
CA ARG A 70 -4.28 -3.79 -17.45
C ARG A 70 -4.55 -2.33 -17.77
N ARG A 71 -5.59 -2.04 -18.56
CA ARG A 71 -6.03 -0.67 -18.82
C ARG A 71 -6.59 -0.05 -17.55
N ILE A 72 -6.17 1.17 -17.22
CA ILE A 72 -6.61 1.89 -16.04
C ILE A 72 -7.16 3.27 -16.39
N ASN A 73 -8.03 3.78 -15.54
CA ASN A 73 -8.34 5.21 -15.48
C ASN A 73 -7.58 5.88 -14.33
N LYS A 74 -7.46 5.19 -13.20
CA LYS A 74 -6.77 5.67 -12.00
C LYS A 74 -6.27 4.48 -11.18
N GLN A 75 -5.00 4.48 -10.80
CA GLN A 75 -4.42 3.39 -9.99
C GLN A 75 -3.25 3.90 -9.15
N VAL A 76 -3.12 3.37 -7.92
CA VAL A 76 -1.89 3.52 -7.13
C VAL A 76 -0.77 2.69 -7.77
N LEU A 77 0.42 3.27 -7.87
CA LEU A 77 1.62 2.63 -8.40
C LEU A 77 2.41 1.97 -7.26
N ALA A 78 2.79 0.72 -7.50
CA ALA A 78 3.76 -0.01 -6.69
C ALA A 78 5.16 0.11 -7.28
N ASP A 79 6.17 -0.16 -6.45
CA ASP A 79 7.57 -0.22 -6.91
C ASP A 79 7.73 -1.23 -8.06
N HIS A 80 8.50 -0.84 -9.08
CA HIS A 80 8.70 -1.55 -10.34
C HIS A 80 7.44 -1.79 -11.19
N ASP A 81 6.35 -1.03 -10.96
CA ASP A 81 5.19 -1.09 -11.85
C ASP A 81 5.55 -0.64 -13.26
N ARG A 82 5.12 -1.45 -14.26
CA ARG A 82 5.30 -1.14 -15.67
C ARG A 82 4.06 -0.47 -16.22
N ILE A 83 4.19 0.81 -16.49
CA ILE A 83 3.19 1.64 -17.16
C ILE A 83 3.46 1.59 -18.66
N VAL A 84 2.42 1.43 -19.47
CA VAL A 84 2.52 1.46 -20.93
C VAL A 84 1.55 2.51 -21.46
N LEU A 85 2.10 3.46 -22.22
CA LEU A 85 1.38 4.52 -22.92
C LEU A 85 1.55 4.30 -24.42
N ALA A 86 0.55 3.68 -25.05
CA ALA A 86 0.64 3.20 -26.43
C ALA A 86 1.85 2.24 -26.65
N MET A 87 2.96 2.76 -27.17
CA MET A 87 4.21 2.00 -27.40
C MET A 87 5.36 2.39 -26.47
N ILE A 88 5.16 3.40 -25.62
CA ILE A 88 6.15 3.81 -24.63
C ILE A 88 5.96 2.99 -23.37
N GLN A 89 7.08 2.57 -22.80
CA GLN A 89 7.13 1.83 -21.55
C GLN A 89 7.78 2.71 -20.49
N ILE A 90 7.07 2.91 -19.40
CA ILE A 90 7.53 3.68 -18.26
C ILE A 90 7.60 2.73 -17.08
N GLU A 91 8.76 2.62 -16.46
CA GLU A 91 8.94 1.89 -15.21
C GLU A 91 8.92 2.88 -14.05
N PHE A 92 8.07 2.62 -13.06
CA PHE A 92 8.04 3.38 -11.82
C PHE A 92 9.00 2.74 -10.82
N VAL A 93 9.94 3.53 -10.29
CA VAL A 93 10.85 3.11 -9.23
C VAL A 93 10.52 3.92 -7.99
N ALA A 94 9.99 3.25 -6.98
CA ALA A 94 9.69 3.85 -5.71
C ALA A 94 10.98 4.33 -5.04
N GLY A 95 10.92 5.48 -4.37
CA GLY A 95 11.95 5.81 -3.39
C GLY A 95 11.87 4.85 -2.19
N PRO A 96 12.86 4.84 -1.29
CA PRO A 96 12.91 3.97 -0.09
C PRO A 96 11.79 4.18 0.95
N VAL A 97 10.65 4.75 0.57
CA VAL A 97 9.51 5.08 1.43
C VAL A 97 8.21 4.37 0.99
N ALA A 98 8.11 3.87 -0.25
CA ALA A 98 6.85 3.40 -0.83
C ALA A 98 6.68 1.87 -0.94
N ALA A 99 7.45 1.08 -0.19
CA ALA A 99 7.28 -0.38 -0.13
C ALA A 99 6.09 -0.84 0.74
N SER A 100 5.23 0.06 1.24
CA SER A 100 4.29 -0.26 2.34
C SER A 100 2.96 -0.94 1.92
N LYS A 101 2.53 -0.92 0.65
CA LYS A 101 1.17 -1.41 0.29
C LYS A 101 1.09 -2.57 -0.71
N ALA A 102 2.08 -2.79 -1.57
CA ALA A 102 2.03 -3.87 -2.56
C ALA A 102 2.22 -5.26 -1.94
N ALA A 103 3.01 -5.36 -0.86
CA ALA A 103 3.19 -6.62 -0.14
C ALA A 103 1.97 -7.02 0.72
N ALA A 104 1.02 -6.11 0.96
CA ALA A 104 -0.24 -6.43 1.62
C ALA A 104 -1.25 -7.17 0.71
N ALA A 105 -0.96 -7.42 -0.56
CA ALA A 105 -1.87 -8.16 -1.44
C ALA A 105 -1.51 -9.65 -1.62
N ALA A 106 -0.29 -10.07 -1.27
CA ALA A 106 0.21 -11.43 -1.51
C ALA A 106 0.36 -12.29 -0.24
N MET A 107 0.21 -11.72 0.97
CA MET A 107 0.23 -12.50 2.20
C MET A 107 -1.11 -13.24 2.41
N PRO A 108 -1.10 -14.49 2.88
CA PRO A 108 -2.32 -15.18 3.26
C PRO A 108 -3.06 -14.37 4.33
N LEU A 109 -4.39 -14.29 4.20
CA LEU A 109 -5.23 -13.50 5.10
C LEU A 109 -5.18 -14.10 6.50
N GLY A 110 -4.45 -13.43 7.40
CA GLY A 110 -4.51 -13.70 8.82
C GLY A 110 -5.89 -13.39 9.39
N HIS A 111 -6.28 -14.11 10.42
CA HIS A 111 -7.52 -13.87 11.17
C HIS A 111 -7.25 -13.95 12.67
N VAL A 112 -8.10 -13.26 13.43
CA VAL A 112 -8.10 -13.32 14.89
C VAL A 112 -9.36 -14.05 15.33
N GLU A 113 -9.20 -15.13 16.06
CA GLU A 113 -10.30 -15.90 16.65
C GLU A 113 -10.42 -15.58 18.14
N VAL A 114 -11.57 -15.10 18.56
CA VAL A 114 -11.83 -14.83 19.97
C VAL A 114 -11.99 -16.15 20.73
N ARG A 115 -11.09 -16.44 21.66
CA ARG A 115 -11.10 -17.67 22.47
C ARG A 115 -11.91 -17.52 23.75
N SER A 116 -11.95 -16.34 24.35
CA SER A 116 -12.70 -16.08 25.58
C SER A 116 -13.42 -14.73 25.55
N GLY A 117 -14.46 -14.57 26.38
CA GLY A 117 -15.25 -13.34 26.48
C GLY A 117 -16.60 -13.41 25.73
N PRO A 118 -17.35 -12.30 25.69
CA PRO A 118 -18.73 -12.26 25.20
C PRO A 118 -18.87 -12.57 23.69
N HIS A 119 -17.76 -12.55 22.95
CA HIS A 119 -17.72 -12.84 21.51
C HIS A 119 -16.91 -14.11 21.18
N ALA A 120 -16.74 -15.04 22.13
CA ALA A 120 -16.00 -16.29 21.91
C ALA A 120 -16.50 -17.05 20.66
N GLY A 121 -15.58 -17.60 19.88
CA GLY A 121 -15.83 -18.28 18.60
C GLY A 121 -15.93 -17.35 17.39
N LYS A 122 -15.91 -16.02 17.58
CA LYS A 122 -15.94 -15.07 16.46
C LYS A 122 -14.57 -15.00 15.79
N LYS A 123 -14.55 -15.21 14.47
CA LYS A 123 -13.37 -15.03 13.62
C LYS A 123 -13.43 -13.67 12.93
N LEU A 124 -12.42 -12.84 13.15
CA LEU A 124 -12.27 -11.55 12.50
C LEU A 124 -11.15 -11.63 11.46
N PRO A 125 -11.46 -11.55 10.16
CA PRO A 125 -10.42 -11.49 9.13
C PRO A 125 -9.68 -10.16 9.18
N LEU A 126 -8.34 -10.21 9.15
CA LEU A 126 -7.48 -9.03 9.11
C LEU A 126 -7.25 -8.58 7.66
N SER A 127 -8.35 -8.30 6.96
CA SER A 127 -8.35 -7.87 5.56
C SER A 127 -8.07 -6.38 5.37
N LYS A 128 -8.31 -5.57 6.41
CA LYS A 128 -8.07 -4.12 6.40
C LYS A 128 -6.60 -3.82 6.73
N PRO A 129 -6.02 -2.72 6.20
CA PRO A 129 -4.65 -2.29 6.53
C PRO A 129 -4.43 -2.07 8.04
N LEU A 130 -5.49 -1.67 8.75
CA LEU A 130 -5.51 -1.45 10.19
C LEU A 130 -6.82 -1.99 10.76
N THR A 131 -6.72 -2.83 11.79
CA THR A 131 -7.86 -3.36 12.54
C THR A 131 -7.66 -3.00 14.01
N THR A 132 -8.58 -2.21 14.57
CA THR A 132 -8.56 -1.89 16.00
C THR A 132 -9.49 -2.83 16.77
N LEU A 133 -9.00 -3.30 17.91
CA LEU A 133 -9.68 -4.25 18.79
C LEU A 133 -9.67 -3.69 20.21
N GLY A 134 -10.77 -3.87 20.93
CA GLY A 134 -10.91 -3.41 22.30
C GLY A 134 -11.90 -2.26 22.46
N THR A 135 -11.90 -1.67 23.65
CA THR A 135 -12.87 -0.65 24.04
C THR A 135 -12.14 0.69 24.14
N PRO A 136 -12.53 1.72 23.35
CA PRO A 136 -11.96 3.06 23.43
C PRO A 136 -11.94 3.59 24.87
N GLY A 137 -10.85 4.27 25.25
CA GLY A 137 -10.64 4.80 26.60
C GLY A 137 -10.27 3.78 27.69
N THR A 138 -10.41 2.47 27.45
CA THR A 138 -10.02 1.42 28.41
C THR A 138 -8.78 0.65 27.95
N MET A 139 -8.85 0.06 26.76
CA MET A 139 -7.76 -0.70 26.15
C MET A 139 -8.06 -0.92 24.66
N VAL A 140 -7.19 -0.43 23.80
CA VAL A 140 -7.31 -0.54 22.34
C VAL A 140 -5.99 -1.03 21.75
N LEU A 141 -6.07 -2.16 21.07
CA LEU A 141 -5.02 -2.72 20.25
C LEU A 141 -5.28 -2.40 18.78
N ALA A 142 -4.28 -1.85 18.10
CA ALA A 142 -4.22 -1.88 16.65
C ALA A 142 -3.45 -3.10 16.17
N ILE A 143 -4.01 -3.80 15.19
CA ILE A 143 -3.29 -4.74 14.36
C ILE A 143 -3.16 -4.13 12.98
N SER A 144 -1.94 -3.74 12.61
CA SER A 144 -1.62 -3.26 11.27
C SER A 144 -1.06 -4.39 10.42
N ARG A 145 -1.43 -4.38 9.14
CA ARG A 145 -0.89 -5.28 8.13
C ARG A 145 0.26 -4.57 7.42
N THR A 146 1.46 -5.14 7.53
CA THR A 146 2.68 -4.63 6.90
C THR A 146 3.19 -5.62 5.85
N PRO A 147 4.10 -5.20 4.94
CA PRO A 147 4.82 -6.09 4.04
C PRO A 147 5.49 -7.29 4.72
N ASP A 148 5.97 -7.07 5.95
CA ASP A 148 6.76 -8.03 6.71
C ASP A 148 5.90 -8.89 7.66
N GLY A 149 4.58 -8.71 7.69
CA GLY A 149 3.66 -9.46 8.55
C GLY A 149 2.55 -8.63 9.20
N TYR A 150 2.09 -9.10 10.36
CA TYR A 150 1.12 -8.40 11.17
C TYR A 150 1.82 -7.80 12.38
N MET A 151 1.52 -6.54 12.70
CA MET A 151 2.07 -5.86 13.87
C MET A 151 0.96 -5.45 14.82
N ALA A 152 1.16 -5.75 16.10
CA ALA A 152 0.30 -5.39 17.21
C ALA A 152 0.86 -4.17 17.94
N ALA A 153 0.07 -3.12 18.09
CA ALA A 153 0.46 -1.89 18.77
C ALA A 153 -0.65 -1.41 19.71
N HIS A 154 -0.27 -0.94 20.91
CA HIS A 154 -1.18 -0.26 21.81
C HIS A 154 -1.46 1.16 21.31
N ILE A 155 -2.74 1.51 21.13
CA ILE A 155 -3.14 2.84 20.62
C ILE A 155 -3.72 3.71 21.74
N ASP A 156 -4.58 3.15 22.58
CA ASP A 156 -5.35 3.90 23.56
C ASP A 156 -5.71 3.02 24.77
N GLY A 157 -5.92 3.64 25.92
CA GLY A 157 -6.25 2.97 27.18
C GLY A 157 -5.13 2.96 28.21
N ALA A 158 -5.51 2.95 29.49
CA ALA A 158 -4.57 3.02 30.62
C ALA A 158 -3.77 1.72 30.84
N VAL A 159 -4.29 0.58 30.34
CA VAL A 159 -3.66 -0.72 30.48
C VAL A 159 -3.26 -1.24 29.09
N PRO A 160 -1.99 -1.63 28.89
CA PRO A 160 -1.55 -2.17 27.61
C PRO A 160 -2.13 -3.57 27.35
N PRO A 161 -2.49 -3.91 26.10
CA PRO A 161 -2.82 -5.27 25.70
C PRO A 161 -1.68 -6.25 25.98
N GLY A 162 -1.99 -7.50 26.28
CA GLY A 162 -1.01 -8.58 26.36
C GLY A 162 -0.86 -9.31 25.02
N VAL A 163 0.35 -9.76 24.70
CA VAL A 163 0.61 -10.74 23.63
C VAL A 163 1.51 -11.84 24.20
N ASN A 164 1.03 -13.08 24.19
CA ASN A 164 1.66 -14.26 24.82
C ASN A 164 2.02 -14.03 26.29
N GLY A 165 1.13 -13.36 27.04
CA GLY A 165 1.35 -13.04 28.45
C GLY A 165 2.31 -11.88 28.72
N ALA A 166 2.93 -11.29 27.68
CA ALA A 166 3.76 -10.09 27.82
C ALA A 166 3.00 -8.82 27.39
N PRO A 167 2.96 -7.75 28.20
CA PRO A 167 2.30 -6.51 27.81
C PRO A 167 2.98 -5.88 26.58
N LEU A 168 2.19 -5.35 25.67
CA LEU A 168 2.69 -4.53 24.58
C LEU A 168 3.22 -3.22 25.16
N GLY A 169 4.47 -2.92 24.84
CA GLY A 169 5.07 -1.63 25.16
C GLY A 169 4.64 -0.54 24.17
N THR A 170 5.43 0.53 24.15
CA THR A 170 5.26 1.64 23.22
C THR A 170 5.66 1.30 21.78
N GLN A 171 6.41 0.22 21.57
CA GLN A 171 6.82 -0.24 20.24
C GLN A 171 5.88 -1.32 19.70
N PRO A 172 5.50 -1.25 18.41
CA PRO A 172 4.74 -2.31 17.76
C PRO A 172 5.49 -3.64 17.79
N ARG A 173 4.78 -4.72 18.14
CA ARG A 173 5.31 -6.09 18.17
C ARG A 173 4.80 -6.89 16.98
N LYS A 174 5.70 -7.59 16.29
CA LYS A 174 5.32 -8.53 15.22
C LYS A 174 4.56 -9.72 15.80
N LEU A 175 3.41 -10.03 15.20
CA LEU A 175 2.60 -11.21 15.49
C LEU A 175 3.06 -12.40 14.64
N VAL A 176 3.03 -13.59 15.24
CA VAL A 176 3.28 -14.88 14.58
C VAL A 176 2.09 -15.81 14.76
N ASP A 177 1.90 -16.74 13.82
CA ASP A 177 0.82 -17.72 13.89
C ASP A 177 0.83 -18.46 15.24
N GLY A 178 -0.34 -18.52 15.88
CA GLY A 178 -0.51 -19.08 17.22
C GLY A 178 -0.40 -18.07 18.36
N ASP A 179 -0.07 -16.80 18.09
CA ASP A 179 0.01 -15.77 19.13
C ASP A 179 -1.33 -15.54 19.84
N LEU A 180 -1.28 -15.47 21.16
CA LEU A 180 -2.42 -15.20 22.03
C LEU A 180 -2.42 -13.74 22.47
N ILE A 181 -3.41 -13.00 22.04
CA ILE A 181 -3.65 -11.60 22.38
C ILE A 181 -4.62 -11.55 23.56
N ASP A 182 -4.26 -10.84 24.62
CA ASP A 182 -5.12 -10.58 25.77
C ASP A 182 -5.57 -9.11 25.77
N LEU A 183 -6.89 -8.92 25.71
CA LEU A 183 -7.54 -7.63 25.87
C LEU A 183 -8.42 -7.62 27.13
N GLY A 184 -7.80 -7.38 28.29
CA GLY A 184 -8.52 -7.18 29.55
C GLY A 184 -9.41 -8.38 29.92
N GLY A 185 -8.90 -9.60 29.72
CA GLY A 185 -9.63 -10.84 30.00
C GLY A 185 -10.32 -11.48 28.78
N THR A 186 -10.35 -10.78 27.65
CA THR A 186 -10.72 -11.38 26.35
C THR A 186 -9.47 -11.88 25.65
N GLN A 187 -9.32 -13.20 25.57
CA GLN A 187 -8.23 -13.85 24.87
C GLN A 187 -8.62 -14.08 23.42
N MET A 188 -7.70 -13.82 22.51
CA MET A 188 -7.88 -14.03 21.09
C MET A 188 -6.62 -14.68 20.52
N ALA A 189 -6.78 -15.64 19.61
CA ALA A 189 -5.67 -16.27 18.91
C ALA A 189 -5.54 -15.67 17.52
N PHE A 190 -4.34 -15.21 17.20
CA PHE A 190 -3.97 -14.84 15.85
C PHE A 190 -3.55 -16.10 15.08
N SER A 191 -4.09 -16.27 13.87
CA SER A 191 -3.66 -17.33 12.97
C SER A 191 -3.46 -16.80 11.55
N CYS A 192 -2.34 -17.20 10.94
CA CYS A 192 -1.97 -16.85 9.58
C CYS A 192 -1.55 -18.13 8.84
N PRO A 193 -2.17 -18.45 7.69
CA PRO A 193 -1.79 -19.59 6.86
C PRO A 193 -0.36 -19.52 6.32
#